data_AF-A0A7Y1F6L3-F1
#
_entry.id   AF-A0A7Y1F6L3-F1
#
_cell.length_a   1.000
_cell.length_b   1.000
_cell.length_c   1.000
_cell.angle_alpha   90.00
_cell.angle_beta   90.00
_cell.angle_gamma   90.00
#
_symmetry.space_group_name_H-M   'P 1'
#
loop_
_entity.id
_entity.type
_entity.pdbx_description
1 polymer ?
#
loop_
_entity_poly.entity_id
_entity_poly.type
_entity_poly.pdbx_seq_one_letter_code
_entity_poly.pdbx_strand_id
1 'polypeptide(L)'
;VTSGGTIPDRGLFGVFLASDGGAAAGDTAESAGTASAGSARSGGRRVGELDEEMVYESRVGDVILLGATSWRIVDITADRVLVLPAYGQPGKLPFWRGDAAGRPAELGDAVGRFRRELDADPEAGRTRLAAAGLDPWAQDNLLAYLADQREATGVLPTEQTLVVERFTDELGDWRVVLHSPYGMAVHAPWALAVGARLAQRYGLETGSGAAMAADDGIVLRIP
;
A
#
# COMPACT_ATOMS: atom_id res chain seq x y z
N VAL A 1 -7.90 -24.67 -24.44
CA VAL A 1 -8.22 -23.63 -23.44
C VAL A 1 -7.46 -22.39 -23.83
N THR A 2 -8.19 -21.38 -24.27
CA THR A 2 -7.69 -20.13 -24.87
C THR A 2 -6.85 -19.39 -23.84
N SER A 3 -5.56 -19.20 -24.12
CA SER A 3 -4.66 -18.37 -23.32
C SER A 3 -5.12 -16.92 -23.46
N GLY A 4 -5.92 -16.45 -22.49
CA GLY A 4 -6.35 -15.07 -22.40
C GLY A 4 -5.12 -14.20 -22.18
N GLY A 5 -4.89 -13.26 -23.11
CA GLY A 5 -3.98 -12.16 -22.85
C GLY A 5 -4.38 -11.43 -21.57
N THR A 6 -3.40 -10.84 -20.90
CA THR A 6 -3.63 -9.96 -19.75
C THR A 6 -4.30 -8.69 -20.27
N ILE A 7 -5.62 -8.74 -20.39
CA ILE A 7 -6.43 -7.53 -20.52
C ILE A 7 -6.46 -6.94 -19.10
N PRO A 8 -6.17 -5.63 -18.91
CA PRO A 8 -6.26 -4.98 -17.61
C PRO A 8 -7.73 -4.79 -17.23
N ASP A 9 -8.45 -5.88 -16.99
CA ASP A 9 -9.88 -5.85 -16.65
C ASP A 9 -10.11 -5.58 -15.15
N ARG A 10 -9.06 -5.25 -14.39
CA ARG A 10 -9.11 -5.11 -12.90
C ARG A 10 -8.22 -4.02 -12.31
N GLY A 11 -7.69 -3.08 -13.11
CA GLY A 11 -6.80 -2.02 -12.60
C GLY A 11 -5.46 -2.55 -12.07
N LEU A 12 -4.96 -3.67 -12.61
CA LEU A 12 -3.69 -4.28 -12.19
C LEU A 12 -2.73 -4.42 -13.38
N PHE A 13 -1.48 -4.02 -13.15
CA PHE A 13 -0.36 -4.09 -14.09
C PHE A 13 0.60 -5.21 -13.69
N GLY A 14 0.99 -6.04 -14.66
CA GLY A 14 2.04 -7.04 -14.43
C GLY A 14 3.41 -6.39 -14.31
N VAL A 15 4.20 -6.81 -13.32
CA VAL A 15 5.60 -6.41 -13.15
C VAL A 15 6.51 -7.53 -13.60
N PHE A 16 7.44 -7.23 -14.50
CA PHE A 16 8.33 -8.20 -15.14
C PHE A 16 9.78 -7.76 -15.04
N LEU A 17 10.70 -8.73 -14.95
CA LEU A 17 12.12 -8.45 -15.12
C LEU A 17 12.38 -7.88 -16.51
N ALA A 18 13.13 -6.79 -16.59
CA ALA A 18 13.76 -6.40 -17.83
C ALA A 18 14.79 -7.47 -18.19
N SER A 19 14.50 -8.28 -19.21
CA SER A 19 15.51 -9.10 -19.86
C SER A 19 16.34 -8.21 -20.78
N ASP A 20 17.67 -8.33 -20.74
CA ASP A 20 18.54 -7.72 -21.75
C ASP A 20 18.11 -8.20 -23.14
N GLY A 21 17.40 -7.37 -23.89
CA GLY A 21 16.63 -7.84 -25.03
C GLY A 21 16.22 -6.75 -26.01
N GLY A 22 17.15 -5.85 -26.31
CA GLY A 22 17.04 -4.89 -27.40
C GLY A 22 18.30 -4.90 -28.27
N ALA A 23 18.50 -5.96 -29.06
CA ALA A 23 19.39 -5.90 -30.23
C ALA A 23 18.92 -6.90 -31.29
N ALA A 24 18.60 -6.36 -32.46
CA ALA A 24 18.24 -7.10 -33.66
C ALA A 24 19.46 -7.82 -34.28
N ALA A 25 19.14 -8.91 -34.99
CA ALA A 25 19.88 -9.56 -36.07
C ALA A 25 21.24 -10.23 -35.76
N GLY A 26 21.29 -11.54 -35.99
CA GLY A 26 22.53 -12.30 -36.11
C GLY A 26 22.26 -13.81 -36.02
N ASP A 27 22.02 -14.43 -37.18
CA ASP A 27 22.01 -15.89 -37.34
C ASP A 27 23.23 -16.53 -36.67
N THR A 28 23.02 -17.62 -35.94
CA THR A 28 23.77 -18.88 -36.08
C THR A 28 23.17 -19.97 -35.20
N ALA A 29 22.93 -21.12 -35.82
CA ALA A 29 22.64 -22.41 -35.18
C ALA A 29 23.85 -22.82 -34.29
N GLU A 30 23.78 -23.65 -33.25
CA GLU A 30 23.19 -24.99 -33.16
C GLU A 30 23.43 -25.50 -31.70
N SER A 31 22.46 -26.15 -31.07
CA SER A 31 22.62 -27.48 -30.42
C SER A 31 21.41 -27.82 -29.55
N ALA A 32 20.92 -29.05 -29.75
CA ALA A 32 19.66 -29.57 -29.27
C ALA A 32 19.72 -30.10 -27.83
N GLY A 33 18.66 -29.85 -27.07
CA GLY A 33 18.35 -30.50 -25.79
C GLY A 33 16.88 -30.25 -25.43
N THR A 34 16.07 -31.31 -25.49
CA THR A 34 14.60 -31.30 -25.46
C THR A 34 13.98 -31.03 -24.08
N ALA A 35 13.04 -30.07 -23.97
CA ALA A 35 11.71 -30.22 -23.35
C ALA A 35 10.94 -28.88 -23.19
N SER A 36 9.63 -28.96 -23.47
CA SER A 36 8.54 -27.98 -23.20
C SER A 36 8.45 -26.73 -24.10
N ALA A 37 7.69 -26.89 -25.20
CA ALA A 37 7.18 -25.79 -26.02
C ALA A 37 6.06 -25.03 -25.28
N GLY A 38 6.33 -23.78 -24.91
CA GLY A 38 5.35 -22.85 -24.35
C GLY A 38 5.67 -21.39 -24.71
N SER A 39 4.96 -20.87 -25.72
CA SER A 39 4.74 -19.44 -26.02
C SER A 39 5.95 -18.50 -26.02
N ALA A 40 6.65 -18.43 -27.16
CA ALA A 40 7.56 -17.33 -27.48
C ALA A 40 6.78 -16.02 -27.75
N ARG A 41 6.55 -15.24 -26.69
CA ARG A 41 6.53 -13.77 -26.74
C ARG A 41 7.45 -13.31 -25.61
N SER A 42 8.58 -12.72 -25.98
CA SER A 42 9.59 -12.20 -25.07
C SER A 42 8.97 -11.27 -24.03
N GLY A 43 8.71 -11.82 -22.85
CA GLY A 43 8.32 -11.08 -21.66
C GLY A 43 9.13 -11.69 -20.54
N GLY A 44 10.04 -10.92 -19.95
CA GLY A 44 10.91 -11.41 -18.88
C GLY A 44 10.12 -12.01 -17.72
N ARG A 45 10.80 -12.70 -16.80
CA ARG A 45 10.15 -13.39 -15.67
C ARG A 45 9.26 -12.42 -14.88
N ARG A 46 7.98 -12.77 -14.69
CA ARG A 46 7.04 -12.00 -13.87
C ARG A 46 7.45 -12.05 -12.40
N VAL A 47 7.48 -10.89 -11.74
CA VAL A 47 7.88 -10.74 -10.33
C VAL A 47 6.75 -10.29 -9.42
N GLY A 48 5.66 -9.73 -9.97
CA GLY A 48 4.50 -9.34 -9.19
C GLY A 48 3.44 -8.60 -10.00
N GLU A 49 2.56 -7.91 -9.28
CA GLU A 49 1.49 -7.06 -9.79
C GLU A 49 1.49 -5.74 -9.02
N LEU A 50 1.09 -4.67 -9.70
CA LEU A 50 0.85 -3.35 -9.11
C LEU A 50 -0.53 -2.86 -9.49
N ASP A 51 -1.12 -2.07 -8.61
CA ASP A 51 -2.32 -1.29 -8.91
C ASP A 51 -2.05 -0.23 -10.00
N GLU A 52 -3.04 0.05 -10.85
CA GLU A 52 -2.96 1.02 -11.95
C GLU A 52 -2.61 2.42 -11.45
N GLU A 53 -3.22 2.87 -10.36
CA GLU A 53 -2.92 4.19 -9.81
C GLU A 53 -1.52 4.23 -9.21
N MET A 54 -1.05 3.12 -8.63
CA MET A 54 0.32 2.98 -8.19
C MET A 54 1.29 3.09 -9.39
N VAL A 55 0.97 2.49 -10.53
CA VAL A 55 1.75 2.62 -11.77
C VAL A 55 1.71 4.05 -12.30
N TYR A 56 0.53 4.69 -12.31
CA TYR A 56 0.35 6.06 -12.76
C TYR A 56 1.17 7.07 -11.94
N GLU A 57 1.27 6.85 -10.63
CA GLU A 57 2.08 7.68 -9.74
C GLU A 57 3.58 7.36 -9.78
N SER A 58 3.98 6.24 -10.38
CA SER A 58 5.37 5.80 -10.46
C SER A 58 6.08 6.39 -11.68
N ARG A 59 7.40 6.58 -11.56
CA ARG A 59 8.27 7.05 -12.63
C ARG A 59 9.37 6.03 -12.91
N VAL A 60 9.92 6.08 -14.12
CA VAL A 60 11.16 5.36 -14.45
C VAL A 60 12.27 5.84 -13.51
N GLY A 61 12.95 4.89 -12.87
CA GLY A 61 13.96 5.13 -11.83
C GLY A 61 13.45 4.89 -10.40
N ASP A 62 12.13 4.90 -10.17
CA ASP A 62 11.56 4.65 -8.84
C ASP A 62 11.88 3.23 -8.37
N VAL A 63 12.18 3.09 -7.08
CA VAL A 63 12.34 1.79 -6.43
C VAL A 63 11.05 1.44 -5.71
N ILE A 64 10.50 0.25 -5.97
CA ILE A 64 9.29 -0.29 -5.36
C ILE A 64 9.61 -1.57 -4.59
N LEU A 65 8.80 -1.87 -3.57
CA LEU A 65 8.87 -3.13 -2.84
C LEU A 65 7.81 -4.10 -3.34
N LEU A 66 8.20 -5.32 -3.70
CA LEU A 66 7.28 -6.44 -3.96
C LEU A 66 7.68 -7.60 -3.07
N GLY A 67 6.83 -7.91 -2.09
CA GLY A 67 7.19 -8.79 -0.98
C GLY A 67 8.36 -8.20 -0.17
N ALA A 68 9.40 -8.99 0.05
CA ALA A 68 10.62 -8.56 0.77
C ALA A 68 11.74 -8.07 -0.16
N THR A 69 11.46 -7.83 -1.44
CA THR A 69 12.47 -7.49 -2.45
C THR A 69 12.21 -6.13 -3.07
N SER A 70 13.27 -5.34 -3.23
CA SER A 70 13.28 -4.03 -3.89
C SER A 70 13.59 -4.14 -5.38
N TRP A 71 12.83 -3.42 -6.19
CA TRP A 71 12.85 -3.44 -7.65
C TRP A 71 12.89 -2.01 -8.19
N ARG A 72 13.82 -1.69 -9.08
CA ARG A 72 13.88 -0.39 -9.76
C ARG A 72 13.12 -0.46 -11.07
N ILE A 73 12.16 0.44 -11.26
CA ILE A 73 11.43 0.61 -12.52
C ILE A 73 12.38 1.13 -13.58
N VAL A 74 12.46 0.44 -14.71
CA VAL A 74 13.25 0.86 -15.87
C VAL A 74 12.41 1.24 -17.07
N ASP A 75 11.17 0.73 -17.14
CA ASP A 75 10.22 1.12 -18.18
C ASP A 75 8.77 0.93 -17.67
N ILE A 76 7.86 1.80 -18.11
CA ILE A 76 6.43 1.70 -17.85
C ILE A 76 5.74 1.78 -19.21
N THR A 77 5.13 0.68 -19.60
CA THR A 77 4.38 0.58 -20.86
C THR A 77 2.88 0.60 -20.57
N ALA A 78 2.08 0.57 -21.63
CA ALA A 78 0.62 0.56 -21.52
C ALA A 78 0.05 -0.66 -20.77
N ASP A 79 0.77 -1.78 -20.71
CA ASP A 79 0.25 -3.04 -20.13
C ASP A 79 1.14 -3.65 -19.04
N ARG A 80 2.36 -3.12 -18.84
CA ARG A 80 3.32 -3.71 -17.91
C ARG A 80 4.36 -2.73 -17.40
N VAL A 81 4.94 -3.07 -16.25
CA VAL A 81 6.10 -2.40 -15.66
C VAL A 81 7.32 -3.31 -15.77
N LEU A 82 8.42 -2.79 -16.34
CA LEU A 82 9.70 -3.49 -16.39
C LEU A 82 10.60 -3.03 -15.25
N VAL A 83 11.24 -3.99 -14.57
CA VAL A 83 12.09 -3.71 -13.41
C VAL A 83 13.43 -4.44 -13.46
N LEU A 84 14.42 -3.87 -12.76
CA LEU A 84 15.67 -4.51 -12.40
C LEU A 84 15.77 -4.68 -10.88
N PRO A 85 16.51 -5.68 -10.36
CA PRO A 85 16.75 -5.81 -8.92
C PRO A 85 17.42 -4.56 -8.34
N ALA A 86 16.96 -4.10 -7.19
CA ALA A 86 17.49 -2.92 -6.48
C ALA A 86 17.84 -3.24 -5.03
N TYR A 87 18.54 -4.34 -4.80
CA TYR A 87 18.82 -4.89 -3.46
C TYR A 87 19.35 -3.84 -2.47
N GLY A 88 18.76 -3.80 -1.27
CA GLY A 88 19.17 -2.91 -0.19
C GLY A 88 18.79 -1.44 -0.39
N GLN A 89 18.15 -1.07 -1.50
CA GLN A 89 17.62 0.28 -1.68
C GLN A 89 16.19 0.35 -1.12
N PRO A 90 15.89 1.38 -0.30
CA PRO A 90 14.54 1.58 0.22
C PRO A 90 13.58 1.86 -0.94
N GLY A 91 12.48 1.10 -1.00
CA GLY A 91 11.46 1.25 -2.03
C GLY A 91 10.16 1.89 -1.51
N LYS A 92 9.37 2.44 -2.42
CA LYS A 92 7.97 2.82 -2.19
C LYS A 92 7.17 1.53 -1.95
N LEU A 93 6.35 1.52 -0.90
CA LEU A 93 5.40 0.44 -0.68
C LEU A 93 4.27 0.56 -1.70
N PRO A 94 3.89 -0.52 -2.40
CA PRO A 94 2.75 -0.50 -3.29
C PRO A 94 1.48 -0.33 -2.45
N PHE A 95 0.61 0.57 -2.90
CA PHE A 95 -0.76 0.65 -2.40
C PHE A 95 -1.70 0.03 -3.42
N TRP A 96 -2.85 -0.43 -2.92
CA TRP A 96 -3.91 -1.01 -3.74
C TRP A 96 -5.16 -0.15 -3.50
N ARG A 97 -5.60 0.61 -4.49
CA ARG A 97 -6.89 1.29 -4.43
C ARG A 97 -7.88 0.40 -5.16
N GLY A 98 -8.45 -0.56 -4.40
CA GLY A 98 -9.58 -1.34 -4.91
C GLY A 98 -10.69 -0.41 -5.39
N ASP A 99 -11.46 -0.84 -6.39
CA ASP A 99 -12.56 -0.12 -7.07
C ASP A 99 -13.71 0.35 -6.13
N ALA A 100 -13.56 0.18 -4.81
CA ALA A 100 -14.47 0.71 -3.82
C ALA A 100 -14.09 2.15 -3.51
N ALA A 101 -15.05 3.08 -3.66
CA ALA A 101 -14.96 4.38 -3.02
C ALA A 101 -14.60 4.15 -1.54
N GLY A 102 -13.44 4.66 -1.11
CA GLY A 102 -12.98 4.48 0.26
C GLY A 102 -14.00 4.96 1.28
N ARG A 103 -13.80 4.61 2.56
CA ARG A 103 -14.80 4.85 3.62
C ARG A 103 -15.31 6.31 3.60
N PRO A 104 -16.64 6.54 3.55
CA PRO A 104 -17.19 7.87 3.66
C PRO A 104 -17.03 8.41 5.08
N ALA A 105 -16.97 9.73 5.22
CA ALA A 105 -16.71 10.39 6.49
C ALA A 105 -17.76 10.06 7.57
N GLU A 106 -19.02 9.87 7.18
CA GLU A 106 -20.12 9.52 8.08
C GLU A 106 -19.93 8.12 8.68
N LEU A 107 -19.43 7.16 7.89
CA LEU A 107 -19.08 5.84 8.41
C LEU A 107 -17.82 5.91 9.26
N GLY A 108 -16.87 6.78 8.91
CA GLY A 108 -15.70 7.08 9.74
C GLY A 108 -16.08 7.61 11.13
N ASP A 109 -17.00 8.57 11.19
CA ASP A 109 -17.55 9.11 12.44
C ASP A 109 -18.18 7.99 13.30
N ALA A 110 -18.98 7.12 12.69
CA ALA A 110 -19.58 5.97 13.37
C ALA A 110 -18.53 4.97 13.90
N VAL A 111 -17.45 4.72 13.15
CA VAL A 111 -16.33 3.86 13.57
C VAL A 111 -15.59 4.47 14.76
N GLY A 112 -15.28 5.77 14.70
CA GLY A 112 -14.63 6.48 15.80
C GLY A 112 -15.47 6.46 17.07
N ARG A 113 -16.77 6.73 16.92
CA ARG A 113 -17.74 6.70 18.02
C ARG A 113 -17.82 5.33 18.66
N PHE A 114 -17.87 4.28 17.85
CA PHE A 114 -17.89 2.90 18.31
C PHE A 114 -16.64 2.57 19.13
N ARG A 115 -15.44 2.95 18.67
CA ARG A 115 -14.19 2.78 19.44
C ARG A 115 -14.26 3.49 20.80
N ARG A 116 -14.75 4.75 20.83
CA ARG A 116 -14.91 5.51 22.08
C ARG A 116 -15.90 4.85 23.05
N GLU A 117 -17.04 4.37 22.54
CA GLU A 117 -18.08 3.72 23.35
C GLU A 117 -17.57 2.42 23.98
N LEU A 118 -16.79 1.62 23.24
CA LEU A 118 -16.18 0.40 23.78
C LEU A 118 -15.08 0.67 24.82
N ASP A 119 -14.33 1.75 24.64
CA ASP A 119 -13.23 2.13 25.52
C ASP A 119 -13.70 2.75 26.85
N ALA A 120 -14.91 3.32 26.88
CA ALA A 120 -15.47 3.96 28.06
C ALA A 120 -15.96 2.94 29.12
N ASP A 121 -16.49 1.80 28.69
CA ASP A 121 -17.00 0.74 29.56
C ASP A 121 -16.84 -0.64 28.90
N PRO A 122 -15.81 -1.42 29.28
CA PRO A 122 -15.56 -2.73 28.69
C PRO A 122 -16.69 -3.75 28.88
N GLU A 123 -17.41 -3.73 30.01
CA GLU A 123 -18.49 -4.68 30.29
C GLU A 123 -19.76 -4.34 29.48
N ALA A 124 -20.11 -3.06 29.41
CA ALA A 124 -21.14 -2.60 28.48
C ALA A 124 -20.73 -2.87 27.02
N GLY A 125 -19.44 -2.73 26.71
CA GLY A 125 -18.85 -3.08 25.43
C GLY A 125 -19.10 -4.54 25.06
N ARG A 126 -18.77 -5.49 25.94
CA ARG A 126 -19.05 -6.93 25.74
C ARG A 126 -20.52 -7.19 25.45
N THR A 127 -21.42 -6.59 26.22
CA THR A 127 -22.87 -6.73 26.02
C THR A 127 -23.30 -6.23 24.64
N ARG A 128 -22.79 -5.08 24.21
CA ARG A 128 -23.07 -4.51 22.88
C ARG A 128 -22.55 -5.42 21.76
N LEU A 129 -21.33 -5.93 21.89
CA LEU A 129 -20.72 -6.81 20.90
C LEU A 129 -21.48 -8.14 20.78
N ALA A 130 -21.91 -8.70 21.91
CA ALA A 130 -22.78 -9.89 21.93
C ALA A 130 -24.11 -9.62 21.21
N ALA A 131 -24.74 -8.46 21.44
CA ALA A 131 -25.97 -8.06 20.75
C ALA A 131 -25.77 -7.84 19.24
N ALA A 132 -24.55 -7.50 18.80
CA ALA A 132 -24.17 -7.42 17.39
C ALA A 132 -23.86 -8.79 16.76
N GLY A 133 -23.96 -9.88 17.52
CA GLY A 133 -23.76 -11.25 17.04
C GLY A 133 -22.31 -11.74 17.06
N LEU A 134 -21.40 -11.03 17.73
CA LEU A 134 -20.02 -11.50 17.90
C LEU A 134 -19.99 -12.62 18.94
N ASP A 135 -19.27 -13.70 18.64
CA ASP A 135 -18.98 -14.74 19.61
C ASP A 135 -17.98 -14.27 20.68
N PRO A 136 -17.82 -14.99 21.81
CA PRO A 136 -16.92 -14.57 22.89
C PRO A 136 -15.48 -14.36 22.44
N TRP A 137 -14.99 -15.14 21.46
CA TRP A 137 -13.61 -15.02 20.99
C TRP A 137 -13.41 -13.74 20.19
N ALA A 138 -14.36 -13.39 19.30
CA ALA A 138 -14.35 -12.14 18.58
C ALA A 138 -14.46 -10.92 19.52
N GLN A 139 -15.26 -11.03 20.58
CA GLN A 139 -15.37 -9.99 21.62
C GLN A 139 -14.03 -9.78 22.34
N ASP A 140 -13.40 -10.86 22.82
CA ASP A 140 -12.13 -10.81 23.53
C ASP A 140 -11.02 -10.21 22.67
N ASN A 141 -10.90 -10.64 21.40
CA ASN A 141 -9.89 -10.14 20.49
C ASN A 141 -10.07 -8.64 20.18
N LEU A 142 -11.30 -8.20 19.94
CA LEU A 142 -11.56 -6.78 19.66
C LEU A 142 -11.24 -5.90 20.87
N LEU A 143 -11.66 -6.31 22.07
CA LEU A 143 -11.40 -5.53 23.29
C LEU A 143 -9.91 -5.52 23.64
N ALA A 144 -9.21 -6.65 23.49
CA ALA A 144 -7.76 -6.71 23.66
C ALA A 144 -7.04 -5.81 22.66
N TYR A 145 -7.42 -5.86 21.38
CA TYR A 145 -6.83 -5.01 20.34
C TYR A 145 -6.97 -3.51 20.64
N LEU A 146 -8.14 -3.08 21.14
CA LEU A 146 -8.34 -1.69 21.56
C LEU A 146 -7.54 -1.34 22.82
N ALA A 147 -7.44 -2.26 23.79
CA ALA A 147 -6.61 -2.06 24.97
C ALA A 147 -5.13 -1.89 24.61
N ASP A 148 -4.60 -2.75 23.74
CA ASP A 148 -3.21 -2.70 23.26
C ASP A 148 -2.92 -1.37 22.55
N GLN A 149 -3.82 -0.91 21.68
CA GLN A 149 -3.68 0.37 20.99
C GLN A 149 -3.66 1.55 21.98
N ARG A 150 -4.52 1.51 23.00
CA ARG A 150 -4.55 2.54 24.06
C ARG A 150 -3.27 2.51 24.89
N GLU A 151 -2.74 1.34 25.21
CA GLU A 151 -1.46 1.22 25.91
C GLU A 151 -0.32 1.82 25.06
N ALA A 152 -0.29 1.52 23.77
CA ALA A 152 0.76 2.00 22.86
C ALA A 152 0.73 3.52 22.64
N THR A 153 -0.46 4.12 22.54
CA THR A 153 -0.62 5.53 22.14
C THR A 153 -1.20 6.45 23.22
N GLY A 154 -1.51 5.90 24.40
CA GLY A 154 -2.11 6.58 25.55
C GLY A 154 -3.62 6.84 25.41
N VAL A 155 -4.12 7.01 24.19
CA VAL A 155 -5.52 7.26 23.86
C VAL A 155 -5.91 6.56 22.57
N LEU A 156 -7.17 6.18 22.41
CA LEU A 156 -7.64 5.64 21.15
C LEU A 156 -7.93 6.74 20.11
N PRO A 157 -7.56 6.51 18.83
CA PRO A 157 -8.07 7.30 17.72
C PRO A 157 -9.58 7.13 17.57
N THR A 158 -10.31 8.23 17.69
CA THR A 158 -11.78 8.29 17.61
C THR A 158 -12.21 9.42 16.67
N GLU A 159 -13.51 9.65 16.52
CA GLU A 159 -14.03 10.77 15.73
C GLU A 159 -13.73 12.12 16.40
N GLN A 160 -13.53 12.14 17.73
CA GLN A 160 -13.22 13.35 18.49
C GLN A 160 -11.71 13.51 18.80
N THR A 161 -10.94 12.44 18.67
CA THR A 161 -9.52 12.42 19.02
C THR A 161 -8.72 11.87 17.85
N LEU A 162 -8.00 12.75 17.16
CA LEU A 162 -6.98 12.35 16.19
C LEU A 162 -5.65 12.15 16.91
N VAL A 163 -4.91 11.11 16.53
CA VAL A 163 -3.61 10.79 17.15
C VAL A 163 -2.51 10.95 16.12
N VAL A 164 -1.47 11.70 16.46
CA VAL A 164 -0.24 11.78 15.66
C VAL A 164 0.84 10.97 16.37
N GLU A 165 1.17 9.83 15.80
CA GLU A 165 2.22 8.94 16.28
C GLU A 165 3.52 9.17 15.50
N ARG A 166 4.66 9.05 16.17
CA ARG A 166 5.97 9.17 15.53
C ARG A 166 6.95 8.14 16.06
N PHE A 167 7.61 7.44 15.14
CA PHE A 167 8.65 6.46 15.44
C PHE A 167 9.70 6.44 14.33
N THR A 168 10.85 5.80 14.56
CA THR A 168 11.85 5.53 13.53
C THR A 168 11.71 4.09 13.04
N ASP A 169 11.85 3.86 11.74
CA ASP A 169 11.91 2.49 11.22
C ASP A 169 13.31 1.88 11.42
N GLU A 170 13.47 0.63 10.98
CA GLU A 170 14.72 -0.14 11.14
C GLU A 170 15.93 0.49 10.42
N LEU A 171 15.69 1.38 9.46
CA LEU A 171 16.73 2.10 8.72
C LEU A 171 17.05 3.47 9.36
N GLY A 172 16.29 3.87 10.37
CA GLY A 172 16.42 5.16 11.06
C GLY A 172 15.57 6.28 10.48
N ASP A 173 14.82 6.03 9.41
CA ASP A 173 13.92 7.02 8.81
C ASP A 173 12.74 7.28 9.77
N TRP A 174 12.35 8.54 9.89
CA TRP A 174 11.17 8.92 10.67
C TRP A 174 9.87 8.54 9.95
N ARG A 175 8.96 7.95 10.71
CA ARG A 175 7.56 7.75 10.36
C ARG A 175 6.71 8.68 11.22
N VAL A 176 5.84 9.45 10.58
CA VAL A 176 4.81 10.25 11.25
C VAL A 176 3.46 9.79 10.74
N VAL A 177 2.63 9.25 11.64
CA VAL A 177 1.34 8.65 11.30
C VAL A 177 0.23 9.47 11.95
N LEU A 178 -0.69 9.97 11.14
CA LEU A 178 -1.97 10.49 11.60
C LEU A 178 -2.98 9.34 11.63
N HIS A 179 -3.41 8.93 12.81
CA HIS A 179 -4.53 8.00 12.98
C HIS A 179 -5.84 8.77 13.03
N SER A 180 -6.75 8.43 12.12
CA SER A 180 -8.02 9.13 11.94
C SER A 180 -9.05 8.20 11.30
N PRO A 181 -10.33 8.19 11.73
CA PRO A 181 -11.30 7.25 11.18
C PRO A 181 -11.99 7.76 9.90
N TYR A 182 -11.75 8.99 9.46
CA TYR A 182 -12.58 9.70 8.46
C TYR A 182 -12.50 9.23 7.01
N GLY A 183 -11.66 8.25 6.69
CA GLY A 183 -11.66 7.62 5.38
C GLY A 183 -10.93 8.39 4.28
N MET A 184 -10.78 7.74 3.11
CA MET A 184 -10.00 8.27 1.99
C MET A 184 -10.52 9.58 1.42
N ALA A 185 -11.83 9.82 1.45
CA ALA A 185 -12.43 11.08 0.97
C ALA A 185 -11.89 12.32 1.73
N VAL A 186 -11.47 12.13 2.98
CA VAL A 186 -10.83 13.17 3.80
C VAL A 186 -9.30 13.07 3.72
N HIS A 187 -8.75 11.86 3.85
CA HIS A 187 -7.30 11.69 3.99
C HIS A 187 -6.52 11.93 2.70
N ALA A 188 -7.09 11.61 1.53
CA ALA A 188 -6.42 11.84 0.25
C ALA A 188 -6.13 13.34 -0.02
N PRO A 189 -7.11 14.26 0.03
CA PRO A 189 -6.81 15.69 -0.16
C PRO A 189 -5.92 16.26 0.94
N TRP A 190 -6.02 15.77 2.18
CA TRP A 190 -5.13 16.17 3.26
C TRP A 190 -3.69 15.72 3.01
N ALA A 191 -3.47 14.49 2.52
CA ALA A 191 -2.14 13.99 2.21
C ALA A 191 -1.46 14.83 1.10
N LEU A 192 -2.23 15.28 0.10
CA LEU A 192 -1.73 16.22 -0.93
C LEU A 192 -1.28 17.54 -0.31
N ALA A 193 -2.10 18.13 0.56
CA ALA A 193 -1.79 19.39 1.23
C ALA A 193 -0.57 19.28 2.16
N VAL A 194 -0.49 18.18 2.92
CA VAL A 194 0.64 17.89 3.82
C VAL A 194 1.92 17.65 3.02
N GLY A 195 1.87 16.85 1.96
CA GLY A 195 3.01 16.61 1.07
C GLY A 195 3.55 17.90 0.47
N ALA A 196 2.67 18.75 -0.07
CA ALA A 196 3.05 20.07 -0.60
C ALA A 196 3.70 20.95 0.47
N ARG A 197 3.18 20.92 1.71
CA ARG A 197 3.73 21.72 2.82
C ARG A 197 5.09 21.20 3.29
N LEU A 198 5.31 19.89 3.27
CA LEU A 198 6.61 19.28 3.60
C LEU A 198 7.67 19.72 2.59
N ALA A 199 7.36 19.65 1.28
CA ALA A 199 8.26 20.10 0.23
C ALA A 199 8.63 21.59 0.39
N GLN A 200 7.63 22.45 0.61
CA GLN A 200 7.86 23.89 0.80
C GLN A 200 8.70 24.23 2.03
N ARG A 201 8.46 23.54 3.15
CA ARG A 201 9.06 23.90 4.44
C ARG A 201 10.41 23.26 4.67
N TYR A 202 10.61 22.04 4.19
CA TYR A 202 11.77 21.22 4.52
C TYR A 202 12.62 20.86 3.29
N GLY A 203 12.23 21.26 2.08
CA GLY A 203 12.95 20.92 0.85
C GLY A 203 13.00 19.41 0.59
N LEU A 204 12.14 18.64 1.27
CA LEU A 204 11.97 17.22 1.02
C LEU A 204 11.22 17.12 -0.29
N GLU A 205 11.94 16.85 -1.38
CA GLU A 205 11.38 16.48 -2.68
C GLU A 205 10.49 15.26 -2.47
N THR A 206 9.21 15.50 -2.22
CA THR A 206 8.21 14.45 -2.09
C THR A 206 7.94 13.92 -3.49
N GLY A 207 8.79 13.00 -3.96
CA GLY A 207 8.34 11.98 -4.90
C GLY A 207 7.03 11.35 -4.37
N SER A 208 6.27 10.69 -5.24
CA SER A 208 4.90 10.21 -5.03
C SER A 208 4.66 9.21 -3.88
N GLY A 209 5.50 9.14 -2.84
CA GLY A 209 5.35 8.24 -1.71
C GLY A 209 5.72 8.81 -0.33
N ALA A 210 5.97 10.13 -0.21
CA ALA A 210 6.33 10.72 1.09
C ALA A 210 5.12 10.91 2.01
N ALA A 211 3.91 11.06 1.46
CA ALA A 211 2.65 11.11 2.20
C ALA A 211 1.67 10.12 1.56
N MET A 212 1.30 9.08 2.30
CA MET A 212 0.40 8.01 1.86
C MET A 212 -0.90 8.10 2.65
N ALA A 213 -2.03 8.13 1.97
CA ALA A 213 -3.35 8.12 2.60
C ALA A 213 -3.94 6.71 2.62
N ALA A 214 -4.66 6.39 3.68
CA ALA A 214 -5.49 5.19 3.83
C ALA A 214 -6.81 5.59 4.52
N ASP A 215 -7.77 4.68 4.59
CA ASP A 215 -9.04 4.97 5.28
C ASP A 215 -8.83 5.32 6.76
N ASP A 216 -7.85 4.70 7.40
CA ASP A 216 -7.57 4.85 8.84
C ASP A 216 -6.49 5.91 9.15
N GLY A 217 -6.00 6.64 8.15
CA GLY A 217 -5.04 7.71 8.42
C GLY A 217 -4.16 8.17 7.26
N ILE A 218 -3.09 8.88 7.63
CA ILE A 218 -2.02 9.33 6.72
C ILE A 218 -0.68 8.91 7.30
N VAL A 219 0.19 8.33 6.48
CA VAL A 219 1.56 7.97 6.84
C VAL A 219 2.54 8.86 6.08
N LEU A 220 3.41 9.52 6.82
CA LEU A 220 4.51 10.31 6.29
C LEU A 220 5.84 9.57 6.49
N ARG A 221 6.70 9.60 5.47
CA ARG A 221 8.10 9.13 5.56
C ARG A 221 9.04 10.32 5.44
N ILE A 222 9.92 10.48 6.42
CA ILE A 222 10.91 11.56 6.49
C ILE A 222 12.29 10.91 6.70
N PRO A 223 13.22 11.02 5.73
CA PRO A 223 14.59 10.51 5.88
C PRO A 223 15.40 11.32 6.91
#